data_AF-A0A7C5C9J5-F1
#
_entry.id   AF-A0A7C5C9J5-F1
#
_cell.length_a   1.000
_cell.length_b   1.000
_cell.length_c   1.000
_cell.angle_alpha   90.00
_cell.angle_beta   90.00
_cell.angle_gamma   90.00
#
_symmetry.space_group_name_H-M   'P 1'
#
loop_
_entity.id
_entity.type
_entity.pdbx_description
1 polymer ?
#
loop_
_entity_poly.entity_id
_entity_poly.type
_entity_poly.pdbx_seq_one_letter_code
_entity_poly.pdbx_strand_id
1 'polypeptide(L)' 'TAPGGTFATYTAAGHVRRALEAAGFEVRRAPGFGRKRHMSVGRLPDAQ' A
#
# COMPACT_ATOMS: atom_id res chain seq x y z
N THR A 1 -2.88 9.13 9.46
CA THR A 1 -2.96 7.74 9.95
C THR A 1 -2.28 7.67 11.29
N ALA A 2 -2.76 6.83 12.22
CA ALA A 2 -2.02 6.57 13.45
C ALA A 2 -0.67 5.89 13.11
N PRO A 3 0.35 6.04 13.97
CA PRO A 3 1.55 5.19 13.92
C PRO A 3 1.17 3.72 13.80
N GLY A 4 1.83 2.99 12.89
CA GLY A 4 1.53 1.58 12.62
C GLY A 4 0.26 1.34 11.80
N GLY A 5 -0.45 2.40 11.39
CA GLY A 5 -1.68 2.31 10.61
C GLY A 5 -1.46 1.63 9.25
N THR A 6 -2.39 0.76 8.86
CA THR A 6 -2.31 0.00 7.60
C THR A 6 -3.31 0.50 6.56
N PHE A 7 -3.04 0.21 5.29
CA PHE A 7 -4.00 0.40 4.21
C PHE A 7 -4.01 -0.81 3.27
N ALA A 8 -5.13 -0.95 2.56
CA ALA A 8 -5.27 -1.83 1.42
C ALA A 8 -6.05 -1.11 0.32
N THR A 9 -5.66 -1.28 -0.94
CA THR A 9 -6.40 -0.79 -2.10
C THR A 9 -6.43 -1.83 -3.18
N TYR A 10 -7.52 -1.85 -3.95
CA TYR A 10 -7.62 -2.72 -5.10
C TYR A 10 -6.51 -2.39 -6.08
N THR A 11 -6.27 -1.15 -6.47
CA THR A 11 -5.31 -0.85 -7.56
C THR A 11 -3.86 -1.30 -7.30
N ALA A 12 -3.19 -1.75 -8.36
CA ALA A 12 -1.74 -2.02 -8.39
C ALA A 12 -0.99 -1.04 -9.31
N ALA A 13 -1.63 0.06 -9.69
CA ALA A 13 -1.05 1.06 -10.59
C ALA A 13 0.21 1.70 -9.99
N GLY A 14 1.25 1.83 -10.81
CA GLY A 14 2.56 2.32 -10.36
C GLY A 14 2.54 3.75 -9.83
N HIS A 15 1.72 4.64 -10.39
CA HIS A 15 1.62 6.02 -9.90
C HIS A 15 0.99 6.09 -8.49
N VAL A 16 -0.01 5.25 -8.21
CA VAL A 16 -0.65 5.19 -6.87
C VAL A 16 0.35 4.71 -5.83
N ARG A 17 1.11 3.65 -6.14
CA ARG A 17 2.14 3.13 -5.24
C ARG A 17 3.21 4.18 -4.92
N ARG A 18 3.73 4.85 -5.96
CA ARG A 18 4.74 5.91 -5.79
C ARG A 18 4.21 7.09 -4.96
N ALA A 19 2.95 7.47 -5.15
CA ALA A 19 2.33 8.51 -4.33
C ALA A 19 2.18 8.08 -2.86
N LEU A 20 1.81 6.83 -2.59
CA LEU A 20 1.71 6.28 -1.24
C LEU A 20 3.10 6.13 -0.57
N GLU A 21 4.11 5.69 -1.32
CA GLU A 21 5.50 5.65 -0.88
C GLU A 21 5.99 7.07 -0.54
N ALA A 22 5.71 8.06 -1.39
CA ALA A 22 6.04 9.47 -1.13
C ALA A 22 5.30 10.07 0.08
N ALA A 23 4.11 9.54 0.41
CA ALA A 23 3.36 9.89 1.62
C ALA A 23 3.90 9.21 2.90
N GLY A 24 4.98 8.42 2.79
CA GLY A 24 5.65 7.78 3.92
C GLY A 24 5.19 6.35 4.22
N PHE A 25 4.34 5.76 3.39
CA PHE A 25 3.95 4.37 3.58
C PHE A 25 5.00 3.38 3.04
N GLU A 26 5.21 2.29 3.77
CA GLU A 26 5.88 1.11 3.25
C GLU A 26 4.89 0.31 2.38
N VAL A 27 5.00 0.43 1.04
CA VAL A 27 4.04 -0.15 0.09
C VAL A 27 4.55 -1.44 -0.54
N ARG A 28 3.78 -2.53 -0.42
CA ARG A 28 4.08 -3.82 -1.05
C ARG A 28 2.98 -4.27 -2.00
N ARG A 29 3.39 -5.06 -3.01
CA ARG A 29 2.48 -5.74 -3.93
C ARG A 29 1.95 -6.99 -3.23
N ALA A 30 0.64 -7.22 -3.29
CA ALA A 30 0.00 -8.42 -2.76
C ALA A 30 -0.80 -9.12 -3.88
N PRO A 31 -1.09 -10.42 -3.77
CA PRO A 31 -2.03 -11.09 -4.67
C PRO A 31 -3.38 -10.38 -4.67
N GLY A 32 -3.97 -10.19 -5.86
CA GLY A 32 -5.32 -9.65 -5.97
C GLY A 32 -6.38 -10.73 -5.73
N PHE A 33 -7.62 -10.30 -5.53
CA PHE A 33 -8.74 -11.21 -5.37
C PHE A 33 -9.28 -11.74 -6.71
N GLY A 34 -9.64 -13.02 -6.75
CA GLY A 34 -10.21 -13.69 -7.93
C GLY A 34 -9.25 -13.68 -9.12
N ARG A 35 -9.69 -13.13 -10.25
CA ARG A 35 -8.88 -13.07 -11.49
C ARG A 35 -7.81 -11.98 -11.46
N LYS A 36 -7.74 -11.19 -10.39
CA LYS A 36 -6.82 -10.05 -10.33
C LYS A 36 -5.44 -10.47 -9.87
N ARG A 37 -4.43 -10.15 -10.68
CA ARG A 37 -3.03 -10.53 -10.42
C ARG A 37 -2.47 -9.87 -9.16
N HIS A 38 -2.65 -8.55 -9.02
CA HIS A 38 -2.06 -7.80 -7.92
C HIS A 38 -2.99 -6.75 -7.33
N MET A 39 -2.81 -6.47 -6.06
CA MET A 39 -3.33 -5.30 -5.34
C MET A 39 -2.21 -4.67 -4.50
N SER A 40 -2.46 -3.51 -3.90
CA SER A 40 -1.45 -2.83 -3.06
C SER A 40 -1.90 -2.80 -1.61
N VAL A 41 -0.97 -3.09 -0.72
CA VAL A 41 -1.15 -2.98 0.73
C VAL A 41 0.08 -2.30 1.31
N GLY A 42 -0.05 -1.69 2.47
CA GLY A 42 1.09 -1.09 3.15
C GLY A 42 0.77 -0.62 4.55
N ARG A 43 1.80 -0.11 5.21
CA ARG A 43 1.71 0.41 6.57
C ARG A 43 2.50 1.70 6.69
N LEU A 44 2.04 2.59 7.56
CA LEU A 44 2.85 3.71 8.01
C LEU A 44 3.77 3.16 9.12
N PRO A 45 5.10 3.29 9.00
CA PRO A 45 6.00 2.91 10.08
C PRO A 45 5.70 3.74 11.32
N ASP A 46 6.01 3.20 12.49
CA ASP A 46 5.89 3.97 13.73
C ASP A 46 6.87 5.14 13.68
N ALA A 47 6.38 6.34 14.02
CA ALA A 47 7.25 7.44 14.35
C ALA A 47 7.94 7.07 15.67
N GLN A 48 9.26 6.92 15.63
CA GLN A 48 10.08 6.69 16.83
C GLN A 48 9.95 7.87 17.79
#